data_AF-A0A1W9ZME4-F1
#
_entry.id   AF-A0A1W9ZME4-F1
#
_cell.length_a   1.000
_cell.length_b   1.000
_cell.length_c   1.000
_cell.angle_alpha   90.00
_cell.angle_beta   90.00
_cell.angle_gamma   90.00
#
_symmetry.space_group_name_H-M   'P 1'
#
loop_
_entity.id
_entity.type
_entity.pdbx_description
1 polymer ?
#
loop_
_entity_poly.entity_id
_entity_poly.type
_entity_poly.pdbx_seq_one_letter_code
_entity_poly.pdbx_strand_id
1 'polypeptide(L)'
;MATAPYGVRLIVGAATVAVEETMKLPRTILMYPMTLVSTAAHIVMRFQQNLAELVIKGDSTLESLFPPKDEQPEWATFDEDLEALEGGSFPLPGIDGIDAGGRAEGRFALYSVSDTADAGQADPPTAPLPAKKPKKPAGPAVPAPAVATELDYPALTLAQLRARLQSLDVAELEALLAYEQATKARAPFQTLLANRITRATAK
;
A
#
# COMPACT_ATOMS: atom_id res chain seq x y z
N MET A 1 23.35 -0.26 -35.84
CA MET A 1 22.28 0.28 -34.96
C MET A 1 21.96 -0.79 -33.92
N ALA A 2 22.44 -0.62 -32.68
CA ALA A 2 22.25 -1.63 -31.64
C ALA A 2 20.77 -1.68 -31.24
N THR A 3 20.18 -2.86 -31.37
CA THR A 3 18.78 -3.14 -31.06
C THR A 3 18.66 -3.42 -29.57
N ALA A 4 17.82 -2.66 -28.85
CA ALA A 4 17.59 -2.90 -27.43
C ALA A 4 17.10 -4.34 -27.17
N PRO A 5 17.47 -4.95 -26.02
CA PRO A 5 17.05 -6.30 -25.65
C PRO A 5 15.52 -6.44 -25.58
N TYR A 6 15.00 -7.64 -25.87
CA TYR A 6 13.55 -7.90 -25.95
C TYR A 6 12.80 -7.50 -24.67
N GLY A 7 13.37 -7.76 -23.48
CA GLY A 7 12.77 -7.37 -22.20
C GLY A 7 12.63 -5.85 -22.04
N VAL A 8 13.64 -5.09 -22.46
CA VAL A 8 13.61 -3.62 -22.40
C VAL A 8 12.51 -3.08 -23.32
N ARG A 9 12.36 -3.65 -24.53
CA ARG A 9 11.30 -3.25 -25.46
C ARG A 9 9.91 -3.57 -24.95
N LEU A 10 9.74 -4.71 -24.27
CA LEU A 10 8.46 -5.08 -23.67
C LEU A 10 8.10 -4.13 -22.53
N ILE A 11 9.06 -3.77 -21.66
CA ILE A 11 8.83 -2.83 -20.56
C ILE A 11 8.54 -1.42 -21.11
N VAL A 12 9.31 -0.96 -22.10
CA VAL A 12 9.07 0.33 -22.76
C VAL A 12 7.72 0.35 -23.48
N GLY A 13 7.35 -0.74 -24.15
CA GLY A 13 6.03 -0.92 -24.78
C GLY A 13 4.88 -0.90 -23.77
N ALA A 14 5.03 -1.60 -22.65
CA ALA A 14 4.03 -1.60 -21.58
C ALA A 14 3.91 -0.22 -20.91
N ALA A 15 5.04 0.46 -20.68
CA ALA A 15 5.06 1.79 -20.10
C ALA A 15 4.41 2.82 -21.04
N THR A 16 4.72 2.76 -22.34
CA THR A 16 4.10 3.65 -23.33
C THR A 16 2.59 3.43 -23.43
N VAL A 17 2.10 2.19 -23.37
CA VAL A 17 0.66 1.88 -23.32
C VAL A 17 0.00 2.43 -22.06
N ALA A 18 0.64 2.29 -20.89
CA ALA A 18 0.12 2.86 -19.65
C ALA A 18 0.05 4.40 -19.70
N VAL A 19 1.06 5.05 -20.28
CA VAL A 19 1.09 6.51 -20.47
C VAL A 19 -0.02 6.98 -21.41
N GLU A 20 -0.22 6.31 -22.55
CA GLU A 20 -1.31 6.65 -23.47
C GLU A 20 -2.70 6.49 -22.82
N GLU A 21 -2.88 5.46 -21.99
CA GLU A 21 -4.17 5.24 -21.33
C GLU A 21 -4.43 6.27 -20.22
N THR A 22 -3.38 6.70 -19.50
CA THR A 22 -3.49 7.81 -18.52
C THR A 22 -3.78 9.16 -19.17
N MET A 23 -3.33 9.39 -20.41
CA MET A 23 -3.65 10.60 -21.18
C MET A 23 -5.09 10.61 -21.71
N LYS A 24 -5.75 9.46 -21.88
CA LYS A 24 -7.16 9.36 -22.29
C LYS A 24 -8.14 9.55 -21.13
N LEU A 25 -7.72 9.20 -19.92
CA LEU A 25 -8.47 9.33 -18.67
C LEU A 25 -9.07 10.73 -18.39
N PRO A 26 -8.36 11.86 -18.58
CA PRO A 26 -8.92 13.19 -18.28
C PRO A 26 -10.18 13.53 -19.08
N ARG A 27 -10.34 12.99 -20.29
CA ARG A 27 -11.53 13.22 -21.12
C ARG A 27 -12.75 12.43 -20.62
N THR A 28 -12.53 11.34 -19.88
CA THR A 28 -13.58 10.49 -19.30
C THR A 28 -14.10 11.03 -17.95
N ILE A 29 -13.32 11.88 -17.27
CA ILE A 29 -13.68 12.47 -15.96
C ILE A 29 -14.97 13.31 -16.02
N LEU A 30 -15.34 13.85 -17.19
CA LEU A 30 -16.47 14.75 -17.35
C LEU A 30 -17.85 14.08 -17.21
N MET A 31 -17.93 12.76 -17.36
CA MET A 31 -19.14 11.96 -17.17
C MET A 31 -19.17 11.20 -15.85
N TYR A 32 -18.15 11.36 -15.00
CA TYR A 32 -18.06 10.59 -13.77
C TYR A 32 -18.84 11.23 -12.62
N PRO A 33 -19.58 10.44 -11.82
CA PRO A 33 -20.21 10.92 -10.59
C PRO A 33 -19.20 11.59 -9.66
N MET A 34 -19.64 12.70 -9.05
CA MET A 34 -18.93 13.55 -8.08
C MET A 34 -18.19 12.79 -6.97
N THR A 35 -18.54 11.53 -6.70
CA THR A 35 -17.94 10.69 -5.67
C THR A 35 -16.51 10.24 -5.98
N LEU A 36 -16.12 10.12 -7.26
CA LEU A 36 -14.77 9.66 -7.61
C LEU A 36 -13.66 10.68 -7.35
N VAL A 37 -14.00 11.98 -7.37
CA VAL A 37 -13.05 13.07 -7.11
C VAL A 37 -12.48 12.97 -5.69
N SER A 38 -13.33 12.61 -4.72
CA SER A 38 -12.93 12.46 -3.31
C SER A 38 -12.03 11.24 -3.07
N THR A 39 -12.28 10.13 -3.77
CA THR A 39 -11.46 8.92 -3.62
C THR A 39 -10.04 9.14 -4.15
N ALA A 40 -9.89 9.92 -5.24
CA ALA A 40 -8.59 10.28 -5.78
C ALA A 40 -7.75 11.10 -4.78
N ALA A 41 -8.34 12.07 -4.09
CA ALA A 41 -7.64 12.87 -3.07
C ALA A 41 -7.11 12.01 -1.91
N HIS A 42 -7.90 11.03 -1.45
CA HIS A 42 -7.46 10.11 -0.39
C HIS A 42 -6.33 9.16 -0.83
N ILE A 43 -6.27 8.81 -2.12
CA ILE A 43 -5.19 7.98 -2.67
C ILE A 43 -3.88 8.77 -2.72
N VAL A 44 -3.91 10.05 -3.09
CA VAL A 44 -2.73 10.92 -3.17
C VAL A 44 -2.08 11.12 -1.81
N MET A 45 -2.87 11.36 -0.77
CA MET A 45 -2.33 11.59 0.57
C MET A 45 -1.59 10.36 1.12
N ARG A 46 -2.08 9.15 0.83
CA ARG A 46 -1.39 7.90 1.18
C ARG A 46 -0.14 7.65 0.34
N PHE A 47 -0.17 8.07 -0.92
CA PHE A 47 1.01 8.00 -1.79
C PHE A 47 2.16 8.87 -1.27
N GLN A 48 1.85 10.09 -0.82
CA GLN A 48 2.83 10.97 -0.18
C GLN A 48 3.44 10.38 1.10
N GLN A 49 2.67 9.62 1.87
CA GLN A 49 3.16 8.94 3.08
C GLN A 49 4.03 7.72 2.77
N ASN A 50 3.68 6.95 1.74
CA ASN A 50 4.37 5.71 1.39
C ASN A 50 5.64 5.91 0.55
N LEU A 51 5.85 7.09 -0.03
CA LEU A 51 7.04 7.37 -0.86
C LEU A 51 8.34 7.33 -0.05
N ALA A 52 8.36 7.89 1.16
CA ALA A 52 9.57 7.88 2.00
C ALA A 52 9.96 6.45 2.39
N GLU A 53 8.98 5.64 2.80
CA GLU A 53 9.20 4.23 3.13
C GLU A 53 9.65 3.42 1.91
N LEU A 54 9.11 3.70 0.72
CA LEU A 54 9.49 3.03 -0.51
C LEU A 54 10.90 3.42 -0.97
N VAL A 55 11.32 4.67 -0.78
CA VAL A 55 12.69 5.13 -1.07
C VAL A 55 13.69 4.46 -0.14
N ILE A 56 13.43 4.44 1.16
CA ILE A 56 14.31 3.79 2.16
C ILE A 56 14.39 2.27 1.90
N LYS A 57 13.27 1.63 1.56
CA LYS A 57 13.25 0.22 1.18
C LYS A 57 13.98 -0.02 -0.13
N GLY A 58 13.81 0.87 -1.11
CA GLY A 58 14.47 0.81 -2.41
C GLY A 58 15.98 0.87 -2.28
N ASP A 59 16.48 1.84 -1.51
CA ASP A 59 17.90 2.04 -1.23
C ASP A 59 18.51 0.79 -0.55
N SER A 60 17.86 0.28 0.50
CA SER A 60 18.33 -0.93 1.19
C SER A 60 18.27 -2.20 0.32
N THR A 61 17.30 -2.31 -0.60
CA THR A 61 17.26 -3.41 -1.58
C THR A 61 18.31 -3.27 -2.66
N LEU A 62 18.68 -2.05 -3.06
CA LEU A 62 19.74 -1.79 -4.04
C LEU A 62 21.11 -2.10 -3.46
N GLU A 63 21.39 -1.69 -2.22
CA GLU A 63 22.62 -2.07 -1.50
C GLU A 63 22.75 -3.58 -1.32
N SER A 64 21.64 -4.29 -1.11
CA SER A 64 21.64 -5.75 -1.01
C SER A 64 21.84 -6.46 -2.36
N LEU A 65 21.37 -5.88 -3.47
CA LEU A 65 21.51 -6.47 -4.81
C LEU A 65 22.85 -6.10 -5.48
N PHE A 66 23.39 -4.94 -5.14
CA PHE A 66 24.64 -4.39 -5.62
C PHE A 66 25.54 -4.14 -4.40
N PRO A 67 26.33 -5.14 -3.96
CA PRO A 67 27.30 -4.95 -2.89
C PRO A 67 28.17 -3.72 -3.19
N PRO A 68 28.43 -2.85 -2.21
CA PRO A 68 29.19 -1.63 -2.44
C PRO A 68 30.55 -2.00 -3.02
N LYS A 69 30.73 -1.71 -4.31
CA LYS A 69 32.06 -1.58 -4.87
C LYS A 69 32.53 -0.20 -4.43
N ASP A 70 33.64 -0.16 -3.71
CA ASP A 70 34.43 1.06 -3.45
C ASP A 70 35.07 1.60 -4.74
N GLU A 71 34.29 1.68 -5.82
CA GLU A 71 34.66 2.39 -7.04
C GLU A 71 33.99 3.75 -6.89
N GLN A 72 34.64 4.66 -6.15
CA GLN A 72 34.27 6.08 -6.13
C GLN A 72 34.16 6.54 -7.58
N PRO A 73 32.95 6.77 -8.08
CA PRO A 73 32.82 7.03 -9.50
C PRO A 73 33.28 8.46 -9.77
N GLU A 74 33.80 8.73 -10.97
CA GLU A 74 34.48 9.99 -11.38
C GLU A 74 33.63 11.28 -11.20
N TRP A 75 32.35 11.16 -10.82
CA TRP A 75 31.43 12.27 -10.51
C TRP A 75 31.28 12.54 -9.00
N ALA A 76 31.88 11.71 -8.15
CA ALA A 76 31.97 11.87 -6.70
C ALA A 76 33.41 12.13 -6.22
N THR A 77 34.37 12.28 -7.15
CA THR A 77 35.66 12.90 -6.86
C THR A 77 35.46 14.41 -6.88
N PHE A 78 35.63 15.04 -5.73
CA PHE A 78 35.68 16.49 -5.65
C PHE A 78 37.00 16.96 -6.29
N ASP A 79 36.96 18.01 -7.11
CA ASP A 79 38.15 18.63 -7.72
C ASP A 79 39.18 19.18 -6.69
N GLU A 80 38.94 18.97 -5.39
CA GLU A 80 39.82 19.33 -4.27
C GLU A 80 41.21 18.66 -4.35
N ASP A 81 41.33 17.53 -5.05
CA ASP A 81 42.62 16.88 -5.31
C ASP A 81 43.36 17.45 -6.55
N LEU A 82 42.74 18.35 -7.34
CA LEU A 82 43.39 18.96 -8.51
C LEU A 82 44.35 20.10 -8.12
N GLU A 83 44.24 20.65 -6.90
CA GLU A 83 45.10 21.74 -6.43
C GLU A 83 46.46 21.29 -5.87
N ALA A 84 46.72 19.97 -5.79
CA ALA A 84 48.00 19.46 -5.29
C ALA A 84 49.11 19.35 -6.36
N LEU A 85 48.80 19.54 -7.66
CA LEU A 85 49.77 19.32 -8.75
C LEU A 85 50.29 20.58 -9.46
N GLU A 86 49.90 21.80 -9.04
CA GLU A 86 50.47 23.00 -9.65
C GLU A 86 50.74 24.13 -8.64
N GLY A 87 51.85 23.96 -7.90
CA GLY A 87 52.74 25.05 -7.50
C GLY A 87 52.23 26.14 -6.55
N GLY A 88 52.65 26.09 -5.28
CA GLY A 88 52.66 27.30 -4.45
C GLY A 88 52.75 27.05 -2.96
N SER A 89 53.98 27.01 -2.43
CA SER A 89 54.27 27.07 -1.00
C SER A 89 53.73 28.35 -0.34
N PHE A 90 52.90 28.24 0.69
CA PHE A 90 52.78 29.25 1.74
C PHE A 90 52.70 28.57 3.12
N PRO A 91 53.74 28.67 3.97
CA PRO A 91 53.64 28.19 5.35
C PRO A 91 52.96 29.24 6.21
N LEU A 92 51.82 28.91 6.83
CA LEU A 92 51.29 29.69 7.94
C LEU A 92 51.86 29.12 9.26
N PRO A 93 52.47 29.96 10.13
CA PRO A 93 53.04 29.48 11.38
C PRO A 93 51.99 29.44 12.49
N GLY A 94 51.88 28.30 13.17
CA GLY A 94 51.46 28.21 14.56
C GLY A 94 49.97 27.99 14.82
N ILE A 95 49.53 26.72 14.81
CA ILE A 95 48.50 26.23 15.73
C ILE A 95 48.84 24.77 16.07
N ASP A 96 49.60 24.59 17.14
CA ASP A 96 49.79 23.28 17.77
C ASP A 96 48.47 22.83 18.42
N GLY A 97 48.11 21.57 18.17
CA GLY A 97 47.35 20.70 19.07
C GLY A 97 45.98 21.18 19.55
N ILE A 98 44.91 20.73 18.88
CA ILE A 98 43.62 20.54 19.54
C ILE A 98 43.16 19.11 19.32
N ASP A 99 43.16 18.39 20.43
CA ASP A 99 42.70 17.02 20.62
C ASP A 99 41.34 16.75 19.97
N ALA A 100 41.28 15.61 19.29
CA ALA A 100 40.05 14.96 18.89
C ALA A 100 39.37 14.36 20.13
N GLY A 101 38.44 15.10 20.73
CA GLY A 101 37.67 14.60 21.88
C GLY A 101 36.29 15.25 21.99
N GLY A 102 35.24 14.41 21.88
CA GLY A 102 33.92 14.73 22.45
C GLY A 102 32.99 15.58 21.61
N ARG A 103 32.60 15.12 20.40
CA ARG A 103 31.42 15.66 19.72
C ARG A 103 30.15 15.20 20.46
N ALA A 104 29.66 16.07 21.33
CA ALA A 104 28.25 16.31 21.63
C ALA A 104 27.34 15.07 21.76
N GLU A 105 27.57 14.29 22.81
CA GLU A 105 26.53 13.51 23.46
C GLU A 105 25.57 14.45 24.23
N GLY A 106 24.26 14.28 24.09
CA GLY A 106 23.32 14.72 25.13
C GLY A 106 22.20 15.73 24.80
N ARG A 107 21.64 15.78 23.58
CA ARG A 107 20.39 16.55 23.34
C ARG A 107 19.28 15.91 22.50
N PHE A 108 19.47 14.72 21.94
CA PHE A 108 18.44 14.05 21.12
C PHE A 108 17.94 12.71 21.70
N ALA A 109 18.42 12.30 22.88
CA ALA A 109 18.05 11.03 23.51
C ALA A 109 16.78 11.10 24.41
N LEU A 110 15.98 12.17 24.32
CA LEU A 110 14.79 12.35 25.19
C LEU A 110 13.47 11.90 24.57
N TYR A 111 13.48 11.29 23.38
CA TYR A 111 12.25 10.79 22.72
C TYR A 111 12.34 9.34 22.21
N SER A 112 13.26 8.51 22.72
CA SER A 112 13.10 7.06 22.59
C SER A 112 12.16 6.56 23.70
N VAL A 113 10.86 6.63 23.44
CA VAL A 113 9.87 5.93 24.26
C VAL A 113 10.15 4.42 24.13
N SER A 114 10.54 3.82 25.23
CA SER A 114 10.46 2.39 25.46
C SER A 114 8.99 2.04 25.68
N ASP A 115 8.37 1.41 24.69
CA ASP A 115 7.18 0.59 24.93
C ASP A 115 7.50 -0.84 24.53
N THR A 116 8.09 -1.57 25.47
CA THR A 116 8.07 -3.02 25.50
C THR A 116 6.91 -3.44 26.39
N ALA A 117 5.77 -3.77 25.78
CA ALA A 117 4.70 -4.50 26.42
C ALA A 117 4.21 -5.62 25.48
N ASP A 118 4.44 -6.84 25.98
CA ASP A 118 3.74 -8.09 25.68
C ASP A 118 4.02 -8.80 24.35
N ALA A 119 4.97 -9.74 24.44
CA ALA A 119 5.07 -10.89 23.56
C ALA A 119 3.95 -11.89 23.90
N GLY A 120 2.92 -11.93 23.05
CA GLY A 120 1.87 -12.95 23.07
C GLY A 120 1.72 -13.64 21.71
N GLN A 121 2.43 -14.76 21.56
CA GLN A 121 2.23 -15.89 20.62
C GLN A 121 1.47 -15.61 19.29
N ALA A 122 2.22 -15.42 18.20
CA ALA A 122 1.69 -15.50 16.83
C ALA A 122 1.96 -16.90 16.24
N ASP A 123 0.89 -17.57 15.80
CA ASP A 123 0.92 -18.79 14.98
C ASP A 123 1.60 -18.55 13.60
N PRO A 124 2.21 -19.59 12.99
CA PRO A 124 2.95 -19.43 11.74
C PRO A 124 2.03 -19.18 10.52
N PRO A 125 2.49 -18.41 9.50
CA PRO A 125 1.69 -18.14 8.32
C PRO A 125 1.66 -19.38 7.41
N THR A 126 0.47 -19.93 7.20
CA THR A 126 0.21 -20.93 6.15
C THR A 126 0.23 -20.24 4.79
N ALA A 127 1.05 -20.73 3.88
CA ALA A 127 1.17 -20.28 2.50
C ALA A 127 -0.16 -20.38 1.72
N PRO A 128 -0.43 -19.49 0.76
CA PRO A 128 -1.67 -19.53 -0.01
C PRO A 128 -1.64 -20.65 -1.06
N LEU A 129 -2.56 -21.61 -0.92
CA LEU A 129 -2.91 -22.57 -1.97
C LEU A 129 -3.82 -21.91 -3.03
N PRO A 130 -3.76 -22.34 -4.30
CA PRO A 130 -4.50 -21.72 -5.41
C PRO A 130 -6.02 -21.90 -5.27
N ALA A 131 -6.75 -20.83 -5.60
CA ALA A 131 -8.20 -20.73 -5.51
C ALA A 131 -8.93 -21.80 -6.35
N LYS A 132 -9.65 -22.70 -5.66
CA LYS A 132 -10.58 -23.64 -6.28
C LYS A 132 -11.90 -22.91 -6.58
N LYS A 133 -12.29 -22.85 -7.86
CA LYS A 133 -13.59 -22.28 -8.31
C LYS A 133 -14.75 -22.95 -7.55
N PRO A 134 -15.68 -22.21 -6.92
CA PRO A 134 -16.80 -22.83 -6.24
C PRO A 134 -17.80 -23.38 -7.27
N LYS A 135 -18.07 -24.69 -7.16
CA LYS A 135 -19.17 -25.39 -7.82
C LYS A 135 -20.49 -24.92 -7.20
N LYS A 136 -21.41 -24.41 -8.02
CA LYS A 136 -22.74 -23.91 -7.64
C LYS A 136 -23.55 -25.03 -6.98
N PRO A 137 -23.90 -24.96 -5.68
CA PRO A 137 -24.90 -25.84 -5.09
C PRO A 137 -26.28 -25.22 -5.35
N ALA A 138 -27.15 -25.98 -6.01
CA ALA A 138 -28.57 -25.69 -6.06
C ALA A 138 -29.17 -26.00 -4.68
N GLY A 139 -29.40 -24.97 -3.88
CA GLY A 139 -30.16 -24.99 -2.63
C GLY A 139 -31.51 -24.28 -2.80
N PRO A 140 -32.45 -24.47 -1.86
CA PRO A 140 -33.89 -24.36 -2.08
C PRO A 140 -34.34 -22.96 -2.54
N ALA A 141 -35.35 -22.95 -3.40
CA ALA A 141 -35.97 -21.77 -3.99
C ALA A 141 -36.82 -21.00 -2.97
N VAL A 142 -36.18 -20.40 -1.97
CA VAL A 142 -36.78 -19.30 -1.22
C VAL A 142 -36.80 -18.08 -2.15
N PRO A 143 -37.93 -17.37 -2.29
CA PRO A 143 -37.98 -16.17 -3.13
C PRO A 143 -36.92 -15.18 -2.63
N ALA A 144 -35.89 -14.96 -3.45
CA ALA A 144 -34.82 -14.04 -3.12
C ALA A 144 -35.38 -12.61 -3.14
N PRO A 145 -35.15 -11.80 -2.09
CA PRO A 145 -35.51 -10.39 -2.15
C PRO A 145 -34.75 -9.71 -3.30
N ALA A 146 -35.32 -8.63 -3.87
CA ALA A 146 -34.71 -7.90 -4.98
C ALA A 146 -33.24 -7.54 -4.68
N VAL A 147 -32.98 -7.06 -3.47
CA VAL A 147 -31.65 -6.74 -2.93
C VAL A 147 -30.67 -7.91 -3.01
N ALA A 148 -31.10 -9.13 -2.68
CA ALA A 148 -30.23 -10.30 -2.71
C ALA A 148 -29.84 -10.69 -4.15
N THR A 149 -30.72 -10.42 -5.10
CA THR A 149 -30.50 -10.70 -6.53
C THR A 149 -29.59 -9.64 -7.15
N GLU A 150 -29.83 -8.37 -6.86
CA GLU A 150 -29.01 -7.25 -7.34
C GLU A 150 -27.57 -7.31 -6.84
N LEU A 151 -27.37 -7.73 -5.59
CA LEU A 151 -26.03 -7.84 -5.00
C LEU A 151 -25.32 -9.17 -5.29
N ASP A 152 -26.00 -10.16 -5.87
CA ASP A 152 -25.54 -11.56 -5.89
C ASP A 152 -25.08 -12.03 -4.51
N TYR A 153 -25.95 -11.80 -3.51
CA TYR A 153 -25.74 -12.14 -2.10
C TYR A 153 -25.18 -13.56 -1.84
N PRO A 154 -25.64 -14.64 -2.50
CA PRO A 154 -25.13 -15.97 -2.21
C PRO A 154 -23.66 -16.19 -2.65
N ALA A 155 -23.12 -15.36 -3.54
CA ALA A 155 -21.73 -15.43 -4.00
C ALA A 155 -20.78 -14.52 -3.20
N LEU A 156 -21.31 -13.58 -2.42
CA LEU A 156 -20.53 -12.61 -1.65
C LEU A 156 -19.77 -13.26 -0.47
N THR A 157 -18.52 -12.84 -0.30
CA THR A 157 -17.74 -13.16 0.90
C THR A 157 -18.15 -12.29 2.08
N LEU A 158 -17.82 -12.72 3.30
CA LEU A 158 -18.16 -11.97 4.52
C LEU A 158 -17.55 -10.55 4.54
N ALA A 159 -16.31 -10.41 4.05
CA ALA A 159 -15.65 -9.10 3.93
C ALA A 159 -16.35 -8.20 2.90
N GLN A 160 -16.75 -8.76 1.76
CA GLN A 160 -17.46 -8.01 0.72
C GLN A 160 -18.85 -7.60 1.19
N LEU A 161 -19.58 -8.48 1.89
CA LEU A 161 -20.86 -8.13 2.50
C LEU A 161 -20.66 -6.96 3.47
N ARG A 162 -19.68 -7.03 4.39
CA ARG A 162 -19.40 -5.96 5.36
C ARG A 162 -19.16 -4.60 4.70
N ALA A 163 -18.42 -4.56 3.59
CA ALA A 163 -18.17 -3.33 2.84
C ALA A 163 -19.46 -2.73 2.24
N ARG A 164 -20.42 -3.58 1.84
CA ARG A 164 -21.69 -3.16 1.22
C ARG A 164 -22.78 -2.79 2.23
N LEU A 165 -22.75 -3.30 3.45
CA LEU A 165 -23.77 -3.02 4.48
C LEU A 165 -23.92 -1.55 4.88
N GLN A 166 -22.94 -0.70 4.57
CA GLN A 166 -23.02 0.72 4.88
C GLN A 166 -23.96 1.45 3.91
N SER A 167 -24.14 0.95 2.68
CA SER A 167 -25.01 1.55 1.66
C SER A 167 -26.44 1.00 1.67
N LEU A 168 -26.71 -0.07 2.43
CA LEU A 168 -28.04 -0.68 2.52
C LEU A 168 -28.87 0.00 3.61
N ASP A 169 -30.18 0.10 3.37
CA ASP A 169 -31.15 0.60 4.32
C ASP A 169 -31.60 -0.47 5.35
N VAL A 170 -32.37 -0.07 6.36
CA VAL A 170 -32.82 -0.99 7.43
C VAL A 170 -33.73 -2.11 6.89
N ALA A 171 -34.63 -1.79 5.96
CA ALA A 171 -35.59 -2.75 5.41
C ALA A 171 -34.89 -3.80 4.54
N GLU A 172 -33.91 -3.39 3.75
CA GLU A 172 -33.04 -4.25 2.94
C GLU A 172 -32.20 -5.17 3.83
N LEU A 173 -31.67 -4.66 4.93
CA LEU A 173 -30.90 -5.44 5.90
C LEU A 173 -31.75 -6.53 6.58
N GLU A 174 -32.99 -6.21 6.96
CA GLU A 174 -33.94 -7.17 7.53
C GLU A 174 -34.35 -8.23 6.50
N ALA A 175 -34.60 -7.85 5.26
CA ALA A 175 -34.90 -8.77 4.17
C ALA A 175 -33.73 -9.74 3.91
N LEU A 176 -32.49 -9.27 3.95
CA LEU A 176 -31.30 -10.10 3.84
C LEU A 176 -31.11 -11.04 5.03
N LEU A 177 -31.43 -10.59 6.25
CA LEU A 177 -31.38 -11.42 7.45
C LEU A 177 -32.38 -12.58 7.35
N ALA A 178 -33.63 -12.30 6.96
CA ALA A 178 -34.66 -13.31 6.77
C ALA A 178 -34.27 -14.31 5.66
N TYR A 179 -33.70 -13.81 4.56
CA TYR A 179 -33.22 -14.65 3.46
C TYR A 179 -32.06 -15.57 3.88
N GLU A 180 -31.08 -15.08 4.65
CA GLU A 180 -29.96 -15.90 5.13
C GLU A 180 -30.44 -16.94 6.16
N GLN A 181 -31.38 -16.61 7.03
CA GLN A 181 -32.01 -17.55 7.95
C GLN A 181 -32.76 -18.67 7.23
N ALA A 182 -33.47 -18.34 6.15
CA ALA A 182 -34.25 -19.31 5.37
C ALA A 182 -33.41 -20.19 4.43
N THR A 183 -32.18 -19.79 4.10
CA THR A 183 -31.33 -20.49 3.12
C THR A 183 -30.22 -21.30 3.77
N LYS A 184 -29.08 -20.66 4.09
CA LYS A 184 -27.85 -21.33 4.54
C LYS A 184 -27.57 -21.18 6.03
N ALA A 185 -28.27 -20.26 6.69
CA ALA A 185 -28.15 -19.96 8.11
C ALA A 185 -26.70 -19.81 8.60
N ARG A 186 -25.85 -19.11 7.85
CA ARG A 186 -24.44 -18.92 8.24
C ARG A 186 -24.37 -17.96 9.43
N ALA A 187 -24.04 -18.50 10.59
CA ALA A 187 -23.87 -17.74 11.84
C ALA A 187 -23.08 -16.42 11.68
N PRO A 188 -21.89 -16.39 11.03
CA PRO A 188 -21.12 -15.15 10.94
C PRO A 188 -21.78 -14.09 10.03
N PHE A 189 -22.63 -14.48 9.07
CA PHE A 189 -23.39 -13.53 8.24
C PHE A 189 -24.58 -12.95 9.03
N GLN A 190 -25.28 -13.80 9.79
CA GLN A 190 -26.41 -13.39 10.62
C GLN A 190 -26.00 -12.41 11.73
N THR A 191 -24.91 -12.70 12.45
CA THR A 191 -24.39 -11.80 13.49
C THR A 191 -24.02 -10.43 12.91
N LEU A 192 -23.46 -10.41 11.70
CA LEU A 192 -23.03 -9.19 11.05
C LEU A 192 -24.22 -8.33 10.61
N LEU A 193 -25.25 -8.96 10.02
CA LEU A 193 -26.51 -8.31 9.66
C LEU A 193 -27.24 -7.78 10.90
N ALA A 194 -27.40 -8.59 11.94
CA ALA A 194 -28.05 -8.19 13.20
C ALA A 194 -27.35 -7.00 13.86
N ASN A 195 -26.01 -7.02 13.96
CA ASN A 195 -25.22 -5.92 14.51
C ASN A 195 -25.32 -4.64 13.67
N ARG A 196 -25.51 -4.75 12.35
CA ARG A 196 -25.69 -3.58 11.48
C ARG A 196 -27.09 -3.00 11.65
N ILE A 197 -28.12 -3.83 11.73
CA ILE A 197 -29.52 -3.43 11.96
C ILE A 197 -29.60 -2.64 13.27
N THR A 198 -29.08 -3.18 14.37
CA THR A 198 -29.11 -2.48 15.68
C THR A 198 -28.41 -1.12 15.65
N ARG A 199 -27.30 -1.00 14.92
CA ARG A 199 -26.59 0.28 14.74
C ARG A 199 -27.32 1.25 13.80
N ALA A 200 -28.08 0.74 12.83
CA ALA A 200 -28.83 1.54 11.88
C ALA A 200 -30.10 2.13 12.52
N THR A 201 -30.78 1.34 13.36
CA THR A 201 -32.00 1.76 14.06
C THR A 201 -31.74 2.67 15.26
N ALA A 202 -30.53 2.62 15.82
CA ALA A 202 -30.10 3.48 16.92
C ALA A 202 -29.65 4.89 16.48
N LYS A 203 -29.65 5.19 15.17
CA LYS A 203 -29.25 6.47 14.61
C LYS A 203 -30.46 7.24 14.10
#